data_AF-A0A952AKZ0-F1
#
_entry.id   AF-A0A952AKZ0-F1
#
_cell.length_a   1.000
_cell.length_b   1.000
_cell.length_c   1.000
_cell.angle_alpha   90.00
_cell.angle_beta   90.00
_cell.angle_gamma   90.00
#
_symmetry.space_group_name_H-M   'P 1'
#
loop_
_entity.id
_entity.type
_entity.pdbx_description
1 polymer ?
#
loop_
_entity_poly.entity_id
_entity_poly.type
_entity_poly.pdbx_seq_one_letter_code
_entity_poly.pdbx_strand_id
1 'polypeptide(L)'
;MGILTIYKNRKKVLGLNERSLNYIRRYNKKKAVEIADDKLLTKKVLNKADIPTPALIATIENSADLESFNWDSLPPSFVMKPVQGLEGGGIEILYNRDKNGEWIKADRERVSIAKLRMKAKSILDGRFSLHNAPDRIMFEERIKPHKSFKYYTYKGTPDVRVIVFNNVPIMAMLRLPTRESEGKANLDKGALGLGIDMAKGATTYAISGKSGNIEMIPGTKLRVGGLKIPFWNQILENAIKAQKATNLNFAGIDFLIDRENGPVIVEMNARPGLSIQLANEDGMRWRLKKAAFLKVKTAEKGIRLAKDLFGGEIDEEIASISGKQVIGIYENIKLIGKDMKEVLAKAKIDTGADSSSIDIAVATKLGFGDLINEWAAIKIDQNISRDDWLKMEAELKAKYLNKFEDLVNLDYVRSSHGASIRIYVRITMQIQETKFETIASIYDRSKLTYPVIVGRKSLTRFLVDPSQRKSQK
;
A
#
# COMPACT_ATOMS: atom_id res chain seq x y z
N MET A 1 -15.47 5.07 21.30
CA MET A 1 -16.02 5.48 19.99
C MET A 1 -17.42 6.06 20.21
N GLY A 2 -17.71 7.30 19.79
CA GLY A 2 -19.01 7.94 20.05
C GLY A 2 -20.15 7.41 19.16
N ILE A 3 -21.40 7.51 19.62
CA ILE A 3 -22.62 7.03 18.92
C ILE A 3 -22.75 7.61 17.50
N LEU A 4 -22.39 8.88 17.31
CA LEU A 4 -22.41 9.54 16.00
C LEU A 4 -21.42 8.91 15.01
N THR A 5 -20.23 8.52 15.47
CA THR A 5 -19.19 7.87 14.66
C THR A 5 -19.63 6.48 14.22
N ILE A 6 -20.27 5.73 15.12
CA ILE A 6 -20.87 4.43 14.82
C ILE A 6 -21.96 4.57 13.74
N TYR A 7 -22.82 5.58 13.85
CA TYR A 7 -23.90 5.82 12.90
C TYR A 7 -23.39 6.24 11.50
N LYS A 8 -22.32 7.04 11.43
CA LYS A 8 -21.66 7.38 10.15
C LYS A 8 -20.96 6.16 9.54
N ASN A 9 -20.27 5.36 10.34
CA ASN A 9 -19.51 4.19 9.86
C ASN A 9 -20.40 3.02 9.44
N ARG A 10 -21.62 2.87 9.98
CA ARG A 10 -22.57 1.82 9.54
C ARG A 10 -22.86 1.89 8.03
N LYS A 11 -22.88 3.11 7.47
CA LYS A 11 -23.11 3.32 6.02
C LYS A 11 -21.92 2.90 5.17
N LYS A 12 -20.73 2.73 5.77
CA LYS A 12 -19.51 2.27 5.10
C LYS A 12 -19.35 0.75 5.09
N VAL A 13 -19.80 0.05 6.14
CA VAL A 13 -19.58 -1.40 6.30
C VAL A 13 -20.49 -2.22 5.39
N LEU A 14 -19.92 -3.10 4.57
CA LEU A 14 -20.64 -4.04 3.73
C LEU A 14 -21.12 -5.26 4.55
N GLY A 15 -22.37 -5.68 4.35
CA GLY A 15 -22.92 -6.91 4.93
C GLY A 15 -22.86 -8.12 3.98
N LEU A 16 -22.97 -9.34 4.51
CA LEU A 16 -22.90 -10.58 3.73
C LEU A 16 -23.99 -10.67 2.66
N ASN A 17 -25.24 -10.32 2.99
CA ASN A 17 -26.34 -10.34 2.03
C ASN A 17 -26.13 -9.35 0.89
N GLU A 18 -25.70 -8.13 1.23
CA GLU A 18 -25.38 -7.10 0.23
C GLU A 18 -24.22 -7.53 -0.68
N ARG A 19 -23.15 -8.11 -0.11
CA ARG A 19 -22.03 -8.69 -0.87
C ARG A 19 -22.54 -9.73 -1.87
N SER A 20 -23.33 -10.69 -1.40
CA SER A 20 -23.83 -11.79 -2.21
C SER A 20 -24.76 -11.31 -3.34
N LEU A 21 -25.72 -10.45 -3.03
CA LEU A 21 -26.73 -9.98 -4.00
C LEU A 21 -26.17 -8.93 -4.97
N ASN A 22 -25.50 -7.90 -4.45
CA ASN A 22 -25.14 -6.73 -5.24
C ASN A 22 -23.80 -6.86 -5.96
N TYR A 23 -22.91 -7.73 -5.49
CA TYR A 23 -21.55 -7.84 -6.04
C TYR A 23 -21.27 -9.22 -6.63
N ILE A 24 -21.43 -10.29 -5.86
CA ILE A 24 -21.15 -11.65 -6.34
C ILE A 24 -22.15 -12.02 -7.45
N ARG A 25 -23.45 -12.04 -7.16
CA ARG A 25 -24.47 -12.50 -8.11
C ARG A 25 -24.62 -11.58 -9.33
N ARG A 26 -24.33 -10.28 -9.16
CA ARG A 26 -24.43 -9.27 -10.21
C ARG A 26 -23.22 -9.25 -11.15
N TYR A 27 -22.00 -9.39 -10.62
CA TYR A 27 -20.79 -9.18 -11.42
C TYR A 27 -20.00 -10.47 -11.73
N ASN A 28 -20.15 -11.53 -10.93
CA ASN A 28 -19.45 -12.79 -11.18
C ASN A 28 -20.33 -13.73 -12.02
N LYS A 29 -19.83 -14.09 -13.20
CA LYS A 29 -20.47 -15.12 -14.04
C LYS A 29 -20.32 -16.50 -13.38
N LYS A 30 -21.31 -17.38 -13.57
CA LYS A 30 -21.30 -18.74 -13.00
C LYS A 30 -19.98 -19.49 -13.31
N LYS A 31 -19.54 -19.48 -14.57
CA LYS A 31 -18.26 -20.10 -14.99
C LYS A 31 -17.04 -19.55 -14.26
N ALA A 32 -17.01 -18.24 -13.96
CA ALA A 32 -15.89 -17.65 -13.22
C ALA A 32 -15.88 -18.10 -11.75
N VAL A 33 -17.07 -18.27 -11.16
CA VAL A 33 -17.22 -18.83 -9.81
C VAL A 33 -16.80 -20.30 -9.78
N GLU A 34 -17.20 -21.09 -10.79
CA GLU A 34 -16.77 -22.50 -10.93
C GLU A 34 -15.25 -22.63 -11.05
N ILE A 35 -14.59 -21.73 -11.79
CA ILE A 35 -13.11 -21.69 -11.85
C ILE A 35 -12.52 -21.45 -10.46
N ALA A 36 -13.05 -20.49 -9.69
CA ALA A 36 -12.55 -20.14 -8.37
C ALA A 36 -12.81 -21.20 -7.29
N ASP A 37 -13.96 -21.89 -7.37
CA ASP A 37 -14.34 -22.96 -6.44
C ASP A 37 -13.48 -24.24 -6.67
N ASP A 38 -12.76 -24.34 -7.79
CA ASP A 38 -11.85 -25.44 -8.12
C ASP A 38 -10.39 -24.96 -8.21
N LYS A 39 -9.56 -25.39 -7.24
CA LYS A 39 -8.15 -24.97 -7.16
C LYS A 39 -7.32 -25.44 -8.35
N LEU A 40 -7.62 -26.58 -8.98
CA LEU A 40 -6.90 -27.05 -10.18
C LEU A 40 -7.25 -26.20 -11.40
N LEU A 41 -8.53 -25.87 -11.58
CA LEU A 41 -8.97 -24.99 -12.67
C LEU A 41 -8.41 -23.58 -12.51
N THR A 42 -8.49 -23.02 -11.29
CA THR A 42 -7.86 -21.74 -10.96
C THR A 42 -6.39 -21.75 -11.37
N LYS A 43 -5.64 -22.76 -10.94
CA LYS A 43 -4.22 -22.89 -11.26
C LYS A 43 -3.94 -22.95 -12.75
N LYS A 44 -4.71 -23.76 -13.48
CA LYS A 44 -4.59 -23.89 -14.95
C LYS A 44 -4.78 -22.54 -15.65
N VAL A 45 -5.80 -21.78 -15.23
CA VAL A 45 -6.09 -20.45 -15.79
C VAL A 45 -4.99 -19.43 -15.45
N LEU A 46 -4.50 -19.44 -14.21
CA LEU A 46 -3.44 -18.52 -13.77
C LEU A 46 -2.10 -18.83 -14.46
N ASN A 47 -1.72 -20.10 -14.57
CA ASN A 47 -0.49 -20.50 -15.25
C ASN A 47 -0.51 -20.12 -16.74
N LYS A 48 -1.66 -20.24 -17.41
CA LYS A 48 -1.81 -19.80 -18.81
C LYS A 48 -1.63 -18.28 -18.98
N ALA A 49 -1.80 -17.51 -17.91
CA ALA A 49 -1.60 -16.06 -17.88
C ALA A 49 -0.25 -15.65 -17.29
N ASP A 50 0.68 -16.59 -17.13
CA ASP A 50 2.01 -16.38 -16.53
C ASP A 50 1.97 -15.78 -15.11
N ILE A 51 0.93 -16.15 -14.34
CA ILE A 51 0.78 -15.70 -12.96
C ILE A 51 1.35 -16.76 -12.02
N PRO A 52 2.31 -16.41 -11.13
CA PRO A 52 2.95 -17.39 -10.25
C PRO A 52 1.96 -18.09 -9.31
N THR A 53 2.01 -19.42 -9.30
CA THR A 53 1.34 -20.30 -8.34
C THR A 53 2.31 -21.37 -7.86
N PRO A 54 2.10 -22.01 -6.68
CA PRO A 54 2.98 -23.11 -6.22
C PRO A 54 3.09 -24.24 -7.27
N ALA A 55 4.22 -24.91 -7.47
CA ALA A 55 4.26 -25.98 -8.47
C ALA A 55 3.31 -27.14 -8.11
N LEU A 56 2.53 -27.65 -9.06
CA LEU A 56 1.71 -28.85 -8.88
C LEU A 56 2.63 -30.09 -9.02
N ILE A 57 2.60 -30.97 -8.01
CA ILE A 57 3.42 -32.18 -7.97
C ILE A 57 2.62 -33.38 -8.49
N ALA A 58 1.42 -33.58 -7.98
CA ALA A 58 0.56 -34.71 -8.32
C ALA A 58 -0.91 -34.43 -7.98
N THR A 59 -1.82 -35.24 -8.50
CA THR A 59 -3.23 -35.28 -8.11
C THR A 59 -3.70 -36.71 -7.88
N ILE A 60 -4.78 -36.84 -7.11
CA ILE A 60 -5.54 -38.09 -6.95
C ILE A 60 -7.00 -37.71 -7.21
N GLU A 61 -7.59 -38.24 -8.27
CA GLU A 61 -8.93 -37.87 -8.72
C GLU A 61 -10.01 -38.73 -8.03
N ASN A 62 -9.68 -39.96 -7.65
CA ASN A 62 -10.65 -40.92 -7.11
C ASN A 62 -9.97 -42.01 -6.24
N SER A 63 -10.77 -42.93 -5.68
CA SER A 63 -10.30 -44.01 -4.81
C SER A 63 -9.38 -45.02 -5.51
N ALA A 64 -9.59 -45.32 -6.80
CA ALA A 64 -8.72 -46.23 -7.54
C ALA A 64 -7.34 -45.62 -7.78
N ASP A 65 -7.29 -44.30 -8.06
CA ASP A 65 -6.03 -43.55 -8.11
C ASP A 65 -5.31 -43.60 -6.76
N LEU A 66 -6.05 -43.48 -5.64
CA LEU A 66 -5.47 -43.52 -4.29
C LEU A 66 -4.82 -44.88 -3.97
N GLU A 67 -5.45 -45.98 -4.38
CA GLU A 67 -4.94 -47.35 -4.17
C GLU A 67 -3.63 -47.58 -4.93
N SER A 68 -3.57 -47.11 -6.18
CA SER A 68 -2.40 -47.24 -7.06
C SER A 68 -1.35 -46.13 -6.90
N PHE A 69 -1.61 -45.12 -6.06
CA PHE A 69 -0.74 -43.96 -5.90
C PHE A 69 0.64 -44.35 -5.33
N ASN A 70 1.70 -43.97 -6.04
CA ASN A 70 3.07 -44.11 -5.58
C ASN A 70 3.45 -42.98 -4.60
N TRP A 71 3.36 -43.25 -3.31
CA TRP A 71 3.70 -42.27 -2.27
C TRP A 71 5.18 -41.92 -2.23
N ASP A 72 6.07 -42.82 -2.66
CA ASP A 72 7.51 -42.61 -2.64
C ASP A 72 7.98 -41.61 -3.70
N SER A 73 7.16 -41.32 -4.72
CA SER A 73 7.47 -40.30 -5.71
C SER A 73 7.28 -38.87 -5.18
N LEU A 74 6.64 -38.70 -4.02
CA LEU A 74 6.46 -37.38 -3.42
C LEU A 74 7.79 -36.86 -2.83
N PRO A 75 8.08 -35.55 -2.98
CA PRO A 75 9.32 -34.99 -2.47
C PRO A 75 9.34 -34.98 -0.93
N PRO A 76 10.50 -34.69 -0.32
CA PRO A 76 10.61 -34.58 1.13
C PRO A 76 9.71 -33.49 1.74
N SER A 77 9.29 -32.50 0.95
CA SER A 77 8.44 -31.41 1.42
C SER A 77 7.38 -31.05 0.39
N PHE A 78 6.12 -31.01 0.81
CA PHE A 78 4.97 -30.68 -0.02
C PHE A 78 3.76 -30.24 0.84
N VAL A 79 2.71 -29.78 0.17
CA VAL A 79 1.39 -29.52 0.75
C VAL A 79 0.40 -30.46 0.08
N MET A 80 -0.33 -31.25 0.87
CA MET A 80 -1.49 -32.03 0.40
C MET A 80 -2.75 -31.26 0.77
N LYS A 81 -3.66 -31.04 -0.18
CA LYS A 81 -4.91 -30.33 0.10
C LYS A 81 -6.08 -30.80 -0.78
N PRO A 82 -7.31 -30.69 -0.28
CA PRO A 82 -8.52 -30.85 -1.10
C PRO A 82 -8.60 -29.80 -2.21
N VAL A 83 -9.12 -30.19 -3.37
CA VAL A 83 -9.31 -29.27 -4.51
C VAL A 83 -10.44 -28.28 -4.23
N GLN A 84 -11.55 -28.73 -3.64
CA GLN A 84 -12.74 -27.93 -3.34
C GLN A 84 -12.94 -27.64 -1.84
N GLY A 85 -11.96 -28.00 -1.00
CA GLY A 85 -12.10 -27.91 0.45
C GLY A 85 -12.27 -26.49 1.00
N LEU A 86 -12.90 -26.41 2.17
CA LEU A 86 -13.31 -25.17 2.86
C LEU A 86 -12.44 -24.85 4.07
N GLU A 87 -12.22 -23.56 4.35
CA GLU A 87 -11.63 -23.01 5.59
C GLU A 87 -10.27 -23.61 6.00
N GLY A 88 -9.51 -24.12 5.02
CA GLY A 88 -8.25 -24.81 5.26
C GLY A 88 -8.42 -26.21 5.89
N GLY A 89 -9.63 -26.75 5.90
CA GLY A 89 -9.91 -28.15 6.21
C GLY A 89 -9.19 -29.08 5.24
N GLY A 90 -8.72 -30.22 5.75
CA GLY A 90 -8.06 -31.23 4.92
C GLY A 90 -6.61 -30.91 4.51
N ILE A 91 -6.10 -29.70 4.76
CA ILE A 91 -4.73 -29.32 4.40
C ILE A 91 -3.71 -30.00 5.33
N GLU A 92 -2.72 -30.65 4.74
CA GLU A 92 -1.56 -31.22 5.42
C GLU A 92 -0.27 -30.58 4.86
N ILE A 93 0.58 -30.04 5.73
CA ILE A 93 1.84 -29.37 5.34
C ILE A 93 3.02 -30.18 5.87
N LEU A 94 3.85 -30.69 4.96
CA LEU A 94 4.97 -31.58 5.25
C LEU A 94 6.29 -30.86 4.96
N TYR A 95 7.18 -30.82 5.94
CA TYR A 95 8.39 -29.98 5.93
C TYR A 95 9.65 -30.73 5.53
N ASN A 96 9.71 -32.02 5.84
CA ASN A 96 10.83 -32.89 5.51
C ASN A 96 10.40 -34.36 5.51
N ARG A 97 11.27 -35.24 5.03
CA ARG A 97 11.15 -36.70 5.13
C ARG A 97 12.36 -37.25 5.86
N ASP A 98 12.13 -38.13 6.83
CA ASP A 98 13.21 -38.74 7.61
C ASP A 98 13.84 -39.95 6.90
N LYS A 99 14.86 -40.54 7.51
CA LYS A 99 15.57 -41.71 6.98
C LYS A 99 14.71 -42.97 6.94
N ASN A 100 13.62 -43.01 7.71
CA ASN A 100 12.67 -44.13 7.75
C ASN A 100 11.56 -43.96 6.71
N GLY A 101 11.59 -42.87 5.92
CA GLY A 101 10.60 -42.59 4.89
C GLY A 101 9.33 -41.91 5.40
N GLU A 102 9.27 -41.50 6.68
CA GLU A 102 8.13 -40.78 7.25
C GLU A 102 8.27 -39.26 7.04
N TRP A 103 7.15 -38.57 6.81
CA TRP A 103 7.16 -37.11 6.69
C TRP A 103 7.04 -36.42 8.04
N ILE A 104 7.60 -35.21 8.15
CA ILE A 104 7.65 -34.44 9.39
C ILE A 104 6.85 -33.14 9.23
N LYS A 105 6.02 -32.83 10.22
CA LYS A 105 5.27 -31.57 10.33
C LYS A 105 6.04 -30.45 11.05
N ALA A 106 5.45 -29.25 11.08
CA ALA A 106 6.00 -28.08 11.79
C ALA A 106 6.18 -28.30 13.30
N ASP A 107 5.36 -29.14 13.91
CA ASP A 107 5.40 -29.52 15.32
C ASP A 107 6.29 -30.74 15.60
N ARG A 108 7.00 -31.24 14.57
CA ARG A 108 7.83 -32.46 14.60
C ARG A 108 7.04 -33.76 14.70
N GLU A 109 5.71 -33.73 14.54
CA GLU A 109 4.92 -34.94 14.38
C GLU A 109 5.38 -35.69 13.12
N ARG A 110 5.58 -37.01 13.26
CA ARG A 110 5.87 -37.91 12.14
C ARG A 110 4.56 -38.42 11.52
N VAL A 111 4.55 -38.49 10.19
CA VAL A 111 3.40 -38.86 9.39
C VAL A 111 3.80 -39.97 8.44
N SER A 112 3.32 -41.17 8.74
CA SER A 112 3.51 -42.34 7.89
C SER A 112 2.61 -42.31 6.65
N ILE A 113 2.95 -43.12 5.64
CA ILE A 113 2.12 -43.30 4.43
C ILE A 113 0.71 -43.75 4.80
N ALA A 114 0.56 -44.64 5.79
CA ALA A 114 -0.76 -45.11 6.24
C ALA A 114 -1.63 -43.95 6.74
N LYS A 115 -1.06 -43.01 7.51
CA LYS A 115 -1.76 -41.83 8.01
C LYS A 115 -2.13 -40.86 6.89
N LEU A 116 -1.23 -40.66 5.91
CA LEU A 116 -1.55 -39.87 4.71
C LEU A 116 -2.67 -40.50 3.89
N ARG A 117 -2.66 -41.83 3.68
CA ARG A 117 -3.72 -42.56 3.00
C ARG A 117 -5.08 -42.41 3.69
N MET A 118 -5.13 -42.53 5.02
CA MET A 118 -6.37 -42.32 5.78
C MET A 118 -6.92 -40.89 5.63
N LYS A 119 -6.02 -39.90 5.65
CA LYS A 119 -6.38 -38.50 5.44
C LYS A 119 -6.86 -38.24 4.02
N ALA A 120 -6.17 -38.81 3.02
CA ALA A 120 -6.56 -38.77 1.62
C ALA A 120 -7.95 -39.35 1.41
N LYS A 121 -8.23 -40.54 1.95
CA LYS A 121 -9.57 -41.14 1.92
C LYS A 121 -10.63 -40.22 2.51
N SER A 122 -10.36 -39.60 3.66
CA SER A 122 -11.28 -38.63 4.27
C SER A 122 -11.56 -37.41 3.36
N ILE A 123 -10.57 -36.98 2.55
CA ILE A 123 -10.75 -35.90 1.58
C ILE A 123 -11.63 -36.39 0.42
N LEU A 124 -11.34 -37.55 -0.16
CA LEU A 124 -12.11 -38.11 -1.28
C LEU A 124 -13.57 -38.37 -0.89
N ASP A 125 -13.81 -38.82 0.34
CA ASP A 125 -15.15 -39.03 0.91
C ASP A 125 -15.89 -37.70 1.18
N GLY A 126 -15.27 -36.55 0.91
CA GLY A 126 -15.88 -35.23 0.98
C GLY A 126 -15.89 -34.57 2.35
N ARG A 127 -15.21 -35.13 3.37
CA ARG A 127 -15.27 -34.64 4.76
C ARG A 127 -14.90 -33.16 4.94
N PHE A 128 -14.16 -32.58 4.00
CA PHE A 128 -13.67 -31.20 4.07
C PHE A 128 -14.29 -30.28 3.00
N SER A 129 -15.25 -30.79 2.24
CA SER A 129 -15.83 -30.13 1.07
C SER A 129 -17.20 -29.55 1.37
N LEU A 130 -17.62 -28.57 0.56
CA LEU A 130 -18.96 -28.00 0.68
C LEU A 130 -20.01 -29.11 0.47
N HIS A 131 -20.97 -29.22 1.40
CA HIS A 131 -22.02 -30.25 1.40
C HIS A 131 -21.55 -31.71 1.52
N ASN A 132 -20.33 -31.95 2.02
CA ASN A 132 -19.74 -33.29 2.10
C ASN A 132 -19.70 -34.02 0.75
N ALA A 133 -19.60 -33.28 -0.36
CA ALA A 133 -19.50 -33.85 -1.69
C ALA A 133 -18.11 -34.48 -1.90
N PRO A 134 -18.02 -35.59 -2.66
CA PRO A 134 -16.73 -36.17 -3.04
C PRO A 134 -15.79 -35.13 -3.66
N ASP A 135 -14.51 -35.20 -3.32
CA ASP A 135 -13.51 -34.23 -3.77
C ASP A 135 -12.27 -34.96 -4.30
N ARG A 136 -11.32 -34.17 -4.77
CA ARG A 136 -10.03 -34.61 -5.28
C ARG A 136 -8.93 -34.07 -4.40
N ILE A 137 -7.75 -34.68 -4.52
CA ILE A 137 -6.58 -34.27 -3.78
C ILE A 137 -5.55 -33.71 -4.74
N MET A 138 -4.90 -32.63 -4.33
CA MET A 138 -3.70 -32.14 -4.99
C MET A 138 -2.52 -32.07 -4.04
N PHE A 139 -1.34 -32.27 -4.62
CA PHE A 139 -0.05 -32.12 -3.96
C PHE A 139 0.68 -30.95 -4.62
N GLU A 140 1.11 -29.97 -3.82
CA GLU A 140 1.81 -28.79 -4.29
C GLU A 140 3.15 -28.62 -3.59
N GLU A 141 4.05 -27.90 -4.24
CA GLU A 141 5.27 -27.41 -3.62
C GLU A 141 4.95 -26.58 -2.37
N ARG A 142 5.71 -26.82 -1.30
CA ARG A 142 5.61 -26.01 -0.09
C ARG A 142 6.36 -24.69 -0.26
N ILE A 143 5.62 -23.60 -0.20
CA ILE A 143 6.17 -22.24 -0.20
C ILE A 143 7.04 -21.99 1.04
N LYS A 144 8.19 -21.34 0.85
CA LYS A 144 9.11 -20.95 1.92
C LYS A 144 8.89 -19.47 2.22
N PRO A 145 8.35 -19.10 3.40
CA PRO A 145 8.02 -17.71 3.70
C PRO A 145 9.22 -16.77 3.54
N HIS A 146 8.96 -15.60 2.99
CA HIS A 146 9.93 -14.51 2.92
C HIS A 146 10.43 -14.11 4.32
N LYS A 147 11.72 -13.77 4.41
CA LYS A 147 12.43 -13.52 5.69
C LYS A 147 11.84 -12.36 6.50
N SER A 148 11.20 -11.39 5.83
CA SER A 148 10.57 -10.22 6.47
C SER A 148 9.52 -10.62 7.52
N PHE A 149 8.89 -11.79 7.38
CA PHE A 149 7.85 -12.23 8.31
C PHE A 149 8.35 -13.10 9.46
N LYS A 150 9.64 -13.48 9.47
CA LYS A 150 10.21 -14.45 10.42
C LYS A 150 9.94 -14.09 11.88
N TYR A 151 9.98 -12.80 12.22
CA TYR A 151 9.80 -12.31 13.57
C TYR A 151 8.33 -12.04 13.95
N TYR A 152 7.42 -12.07 12.98
CA TYR A 152 6.02 -11.68 13.14
C TYR A 152 5.08 -12.88 13.27
N THR A 153 5.48 -14.06 12.79
CA THR A 153 4.62 -15.25 12.70
C THR A 153 5.01 -16.34 13.69
N TYR A 154 4.03 -16.98 14.31
CA TYR A 154 4.23 -18.20 15.08
C TYR A 154 3.97 -19.42 14.20
N LYS A 155 5.06 -20.01 13.67
CA LYS A 155 5.01 -21.19 12.78
C LYS A 155 4.12 -20.96 11.53
N GLY A 156 4.24 -21.82 10.53
CA GLY A 156 3.45 -21.67 9.30
C GLY A 156 3.84 -20.46 8.46
N THR A 157 2.96 -20.11 7.51
CA THR A 157 3.23 -19.09 6.49
C THR A 157 2.15 -18.01 6.55
N PRO A 158 2.51 -16.74 6.75
CA PRO A 158 1.58 -15.63 6.62
C PRO A 158 1.02 -15.51 5.21
N ASP A 159 -0.23 -15.07 5.12
CA ASP A 159 -0.87 -14.82 3.85
C ASP A 159 -1.30 -13.36 3.73
N VAL A 160 -1.22 -12.85 2.51
CA VAL A 160 -1.72 -11.52 2.14
C VAL A 160 -2.99 -11.72 1.34
N ARG A 161 -4.12 -11.31 1.91
CA ARG A 161 -5.41 -11.30 1.21
C ARG A 161 -5.63 -9.94 0.57
N VAL A 162 -5.94 -9.93 -0.72
CA VAL A 162 -6.33 -8.73 -1.47
C VAL A 162 -7.74 -8.92 -2.02
N ILE A 163 -8.63 -7.98 -1.72
CA ILE A 163 -9.95 -7.92 -2.36
C ILE A 163 -9.84 -7.06 -3.60
N VAL A 164 -10.27 -7.60 -4.74
CA VAL A 164 -10.25 -6.92 -6.03
C VAL A 164 -11.67 -6.82 -6.57
N PHE A 165 -12.03 -5.63 -7.04
CA PHE A 165 -13.29 -5.39 -7.72
C PHE A 165 -13.11 -4.51 -8.94
N ASN A 166 -13.65 -4.92 -10.09
CA ASN A 166 -13.63 -4.14 -11.33
C ASN A 166 -12.21 -3.66 -11.73
N ASN A 167 -11.25 -4.58 -11.67
CA ASN A 167 -9.82 -4.43 -11.91
C ASN A 167 -9.12 -3.43 -10.99
N VAL A 168 -9.69 -3.17 -9.81
CA VAL A 168 -9.11 -2.31 -8.78
C VAL A 168 -8.99 -3.09 -7.47
N PRO A 169 -7.78 -3.27 -6.93
CA PRO A 169 -7.60 -3.72 -5.55
C PRO A 169 -8.21 -2.69 -4.59
N ILE A 170 -9.19 -3.09 -3.78
CA ILE A 170 -9.97 -2.15 -2.95
C ILE A 170 -9.57 -2.18 -1.47
N MET A 171 -9.06 -3.30 -0.99
CA MET A 171 -8.73 -3.51 0.42
C MET A 171 -7.83 -4.73 0.55
N ALA A 172 -6.91 -4.71 1.50
CA ALA A 172 -6.02 -5.82 1.76
C ALA A 172 -5.80 -6.04 3.27
N MET A 173 -5.40 -7.25 3.63
CA MET A 173 -4.92 -7.56 4.98
C MET A 173 -3.83 -8.62 4.94
N LEU A 174 -2.94 -8.58 5.92
CA LEU A 174 -2.03 -9.66 6.24
C LEU A 174 -2.65 -10.51 7.33
N ARG A 175 -2.72 -11.83 7.15
CA ARG A 175 -3.10 -12.77 8.20
C ARG A 175 -1.84 -13.42 8.77
N LEU A 176 -1.64 -13.24 10.08
CA LEU A 176 -0.48 -13.79 10.79
C LEU A 176 -0.88 -15.01 11.61
N PRO A 177 -0.29 -16.18 11.33
CA PRO A 177 -0.38 -17.33 12.21
C PRO A 177 0.08 -17.06 13.64
N THR A 178 -0.71 -17.53 14.59
CA THR A 178 -0.50 -17.44 16.05
C THR A 178 -0.44 -18.83 16.68
N ARG A 179 -0.06 -18.88 17.97
CA ARG A 179 -0.15 -20.09 18.80
C ARG A 179 -1.57 -20.66 18.85
N GLU A 180 -2.55 -19.78 19.04
CA GLU A 180 -3.97 -20.13 19.12
C GLU A 180 -4.46 -20.78 17.82
N SER A 181 -4.00 -20.28 16.68
CA SER A 181 -4.31 -20.84 15.36
C SER A 181 -3.52 -22.09 14.97
N GLU A 182 -2.71 -22.64 15.87
CA GLU A 182 -1.80 -23.76 15.61
C GLU A 182 -0.82 -23.50 14.44
N GLY A 183 -0.46 -22.22 14.20
CA GLY A 183 0.36 -21.85 13.05
C GLY A 183 -0.39 -21.81 11.72
N LYS A 184 -1.72 -21.65 11.71
CA LYS A 184 -2.54 -21.47 10.50
C LYS A 184 -2.97 -20.01 10.35
N ALA A 185 -2.97 -19.48 9.14
CA ALA A 185 -3.44 -18.11 8.87
C ALA A 185 -4.98 -18.04 8.76
N ASN A 186 -5.68 -18.56 9.77
CA ASN A 186 -7.13 -18.61 9.85
C ASN A 186 -7.63 -17.76 11.04
N LEU A 187 -8.32 -16.67 10.72
CA LEU A 187 -8.88 -15.74 11.71
C LEU A 187 -9.94 -16.42 12.61
N ASP A 188 -10.68 -17.39 12.10
CA ASP A 188 -11.64 -18.17 12.91
C ASP A 188 -10.96 -19.03 13.98
N LYS A 189 -9.66 -19.29 13.83
CA LYS A 189 -8.84 -20.04 14.77
C LYS A 189 -7.92 -19.15 15.61
N GLY A 190 -8.16 -17.83 15.65
CA GLY A 190 -7.34 -16.91 16.45
C GLY A 190 -6.05 -16.44 15.77
N ALA A 191 -5.93 -16.55 14.45
CA ALA A 191 -4.87 -15.83 13.73
C ALA A 191 -5.10 -14.31 13.81
N LEU A 192 -4.05 -13.51 13.65
CA LEU A 192 -4.21 -12.05 13.61
C LEU A 192 -4.55 -11.59 12.19
N GLY A 193 -5.41 -10.56 12.09
CA GLY A 193 -5.69 -9.87 10.84
C GLY A 193 -5.19 -8.44 10.91
N LEU A 194 -4.20 -8.10 10.09
CA LEU A 194 -3.59 -6.77 10.05
C LEU A 194 -4.04 -6.06 8.77
N GLY A 195 -4.71 -4.92 8.89
CA GLY A 195 -5.06 -4.08 7.73
C GLY A 195 -3.81 -3.64 6.98
N ILE A 196 -3.93 -3.36 5.68
CA ILE A 196 -2.82 -2.90 4.85
C ILE A 196 -3.24 -1.62 4.12
N ASP A 197 -2.48 -0.55 4.35
CA ASP A 197 -2.62 0.69 3.59
C ASP A 197 -2.26 0.44 2.12
N MET A 198 -3.22 0.69 1.22
CA MET A 198 -3.07 0.38 -0.20
C MET A 198 -1.94 1.18 -0.87
N ALA A 199 -1.71 2.43 -0.45
CA ALA A 199 -0.70 3.30 -1.04
C ALA A 199 0.72 2.86 -0.67
N LYS A 200 0.94 2.65 0.63
CA LYS A 200 2.24 2.39 1.25
C LYS A 200 2.60 0.91 1.35
N GLY A 201 1.65 0.00 1.20
CA GLY A 201 1.86 -1.44 1.38
C GLY A 201 2.38 -1.77 2.77
N ALA A 202 1.89 -1.05 3.78
CA ALA A 202 2.31 -1.19 5.16
C ALA A 202 1.09 -1.52 6.01
N THR A 203 1.30 -2.35 7.03
CA THR A 203 0.22 -2.68 7.95
C THR A 203 -0.23 -1.46 8.76
N THR A 204 -1.52 -1.40 9.09
CA THR A 204 -2.13 -0.32 9.88
C THR A 204 -2.63 -0.88 11.22
N TYR A 205 -3.93 -1.12 11.32
CA TYR A 205 -4.58 -1.68 12.50
C TYR A 205 -4.53 -3.20 12.49
N ALA A 206 -4.86 -3.81 13.62
CA ALA A 206 -4.87 -5.25 13.72
C ALA A 206 -5.94 -5.76 14.68
N ILE A 207 -6.46 -6.94 14.35
CA ILE A 207 -7.42 -7.68 15.15
C ILE A 207 -6.88 -9.05 15.52
N SER A 208 -7.38 -9.60 16.64
CA SER A 208 -7.13 -11.00 17.01
C SER A 208 -8.36 -11.85 16.68
N GLY A 209 -8.21 -12.78 15.74
CA GLY A 209 -9.32 -13.53 15.20
C GLY A 209 -10.36 -12.64 14.52
N LYS A 210 -11.54 -12.50 15.13
CA LYS A 210 -12.66 -11.68 14.62
C LYS A 210 -13.05 -10.51 15.54
N SER A 211 -12.27 -10.22 16.57
CA SER A 211 -12.56 -9.14 17.52
C SER A 211 -11.30 -8.58 18.18
N GLY A 212 -11.47 -7.45 18.89
CA GLY A 212 -10.39 -6.80 19.63
C GLY A 212 -9.40 -6.06 18.73
N ASN A 213 -9.04 -4.83 19.11
CA ASN A 213 -7.92 -4.12 18.49
C ASN A 213 -6.65 -4.46 19.29
N ILE A 214 -5.56 -4.76 18.59
CA ILE A 214 -4.25 -5.02 19.19
C ILE A 214 -3.21 -4.08 18.57
N GLU A 215 -2.36 -3.49 19.40
CA GLU A 215 -1.28 -2.61 18.93
C GLU A 215 0.06 -3.34 18.75
N MET A 216 0.19 -4.49 19.42
CA MET A 216 1.42 -5.29 19.49
C MET A 216 1.12 -6.74 19.13
N ILE A 217 2.07 -7.40 18.47
CA ILE A 217 1.94 -8.82 18.15
C ILE A 217 2.12 -9.64 19.44
N PRO A 218 1.14 -10.49 19.82
CA PRO A 218 1.19 -11.26 21.04
C PRO A 218 2.48 -12.06 21.21
N GLY A 219 3.08 -11.99 22.39
CA GLY A 219 4.34 -12.66 22.70
C GLY A 219 5.58 -11.98 22.11
N THR A 220 5.45 -10.79 21.52
CA THR A 220 6.57 -10.01 20.99
C THR A 220 6.50 -8.55 21.47
N LYS A 221 7.58 -7.80 21.25
CA LYS A 221 7.61 -6.33 21.38
C LYS A 221 7.45 -5.62 20.04
N LEU A 222 6.91 -6.30 19.03
CA LEU A 222 6.72 -5.73 17.69
C LEU A 222 5.34 -5.09 17.59
N ARG A 223 5.32 -3.87 17.04
CA ARG A 223 4.07 -3.18 16.68
C ARG A 223 3.42 -3.84 15.48
N VAL A 224 2.09 -3.82 15.46
CA VAL A 224 1.30 -4.32 14.32
C VAL A 224 1.39 -3.37 13.13
N GLY A 225 1.45 -2.06 13.36
CA GLY A 225 1.51 -1.05 12.32
C GLY A 225 2.92 -0.83 11.78
N GLY A 226 3.01 -0.52 10.48
CA GLY A 226 4.25 -0.15 9.80
C GLY A 226 5.05 -1.31 9.19
N LEU A 227 4.62 -2.57 9.35
CA LEU A 227 5.26 -3.70 8.67
C LEU A 227 5.05 -3.56 7.16
N LYS A 228 6.15 -3.40 6.42
CA LYS A 228 6.14 -3.31 4.97
C LYS A 228 5.95 -4.68 4.34
N ILE A 229 4.94 -4.80 3.49
CA ILE A 229 4.68 -5.99 2.69
C ILE A 229 5.66 -6.00 1.50
N PRO A 230 6.55 -7.01 1.40
CA PRO A 230 7.48 -7.10 0.29
C PRO A 230 6.72 -7.35 -1.03
N PHE A 231 7.28 -6.89 -2.15
CA PHE A 231 6.69 -7.04 -3.49
C PHE A 231 5.28 -6.45 -3.65
N TRP A 232 4.93 -5.43 -2.86
CA TRP A 232 3.55 -4.90 -2.81
C TRP A 232 2.95 -4.55 -4.18
N ASN A 233 3.68 -3.82 -5.03
CA ASN A 233 3.18 -3.49 -6.37
C ASN A 233 2.94 -4.73 -7.24
N GLN A 234 3.82 -5.72 -7.15
CA GLN A 234 3.70 -6.98 -7.90
C GLN A 234 2.50 -7.80 -7.40
N ILE A 235 2.22 -7.80 -6.09
CA ILE A 235 1.01 -8.40 -5.52
C ILE A 235 -0.25 -7.75 -6.13
N LEU A 236 -0.31 -6.42 -6.14
CA LEU A 236 -1.46 -5.69 -6.70
C LEU A 236 -1.62 -5.94 -8.21
N GLU A 237 -0.51 -6.00 -8.94
CA GLU A 237 -0.50 -6.32 -10.36
C GLU A 237 -1.02 -7.74 -10.63
N ASN A 238 -0.48 -8.74 -9.93
CA ASN A 238 -0.90 -10.13 -10.03
C ASN A 238 -2.37 -10.30 -9.65
N ALA A 239 -2.86 -9.54 -8.67
CA ALA A 239 -4.27 -9.57 -8.28
C ALA A 239 -5.20 -9.10 -9.42
N ILE A 240 -4.83 -8.03 -10.13
CA ILE A 240 -5.57 -7.54 -11.29
C ILE A 240 -5.48 -8.52 -12.46
N LYS A 241 -4.27 -9.03 -12.75
CA LYS A 241 -4.05 -10.02 -13.82
C LYS A 241 -4.88 -11.30 -13.57
N ALA A 242 -4.90 -11.79 -12.34
CA ALA A 242 -5.66 -12.97 -11.93
C ALA A 242 -7.17 -12.76 -12.08
N GLN A 243 -7.68 -11.60 -11.68
CA GLN A 243 -9.08 -11.25 -11.93
C GLN A 243 -9.42 -11.24 -13.42
N LYS A 244 -8.56 -10.68 -14.28
CA LYS A 244 -8.78 -10.66 -15.73
C LYS A 244 -8.74 -12.06 -16.33
N ALA A 245 -7.77 -12.88 -15.93
CA ALA A 245 -7.60 -14.24 -16.43
C ALA A 245 -8.80 -15.13 -16.08
N THR A 246 -9.34 -15.01 -14.86
CA THR A 246 -10.49 -15.79 -14.39
C THR A 246 -11.85 -15.18 -14.74
N ASN A 247 -11.89 -13.91 -15.14
CA ASN A 247 -13.11 -13.12 -15.31
C ASN A 247 -13.96 -13.01 -14.03
N LEU A 248 -13.33 -13.13 -12.85
CA LEU A 248 -13.98 -13.07 -11.54
C LEU A 248 -13.98 -11.62 -11.02
N ASN A 249 -14.96 -10.84 -11.45
CA ASN A 249 -15.03 -9.38 -11.24
C ASN A 249 -15.02 -8.92 -9.78
N PHE A 250 -15.50 -9.73 -8.84
CA PHE A 250 -15.34 -9.54 -7.40
C PHE A 250 -14.68 -10.78 -6.80
N ALA A 251 -13.47 -10.61 -6.24
CA ALA A 251 -12.66 -11.72 -5.77
C ALA A 251 -11.88 -11.35 -4.50
N GLY A 252 -11.69 -12.31 -3.61
CA GLY A 252 -10.58 -12.29 -2.66
C GLY A 252 -9.46 -13.19 -3.16
N ILE A 253 -8.25 -12.67 -3.21
CA ILE A 253 -7.08 -13.39 -3.73
C ILE A 253 -6.07 -13.50 -2.59
N ASP A 254 -5.66 -14.73 -2.31
CA ASP A 254 -4.75 -15.03 -1.22
C ASP A 254 -3.37 -15.31 -1.79
N PHE A 255 -2.40 -14.54 -1.31
CA PHE A 255 -1.00 -14.63 -1.69
C PHE A 255 -0.17 -15.19 -0.54
N LEU A 256 0.77 -16.06 -0.87
CA LEU A 256 1.95 -16.28 -0.04
C LEU A 256 3.13 -15.57 -0.69
N ILE A 257 4.11 -15.17 0.11
CA ILE A 257 5.34 -14.56 -0.41
C ILE A 257 6.47 -15.56 -0.20
N ASP A 258 6.87 -16.18 -1.30
CA ASP A 258 8.03 -17.06 -1.32
C ASP A 258 9.32 -16.26 -1.22
N ARG A 259 10.30 -16.85 -0.54
CA ARG A 259 11.62 -16.26 -0.33
C ARG A 259 12.41 -16.08 -1.64
N GLU A 260 12.24 -16.98 -2.59
CA GLU A 260 13.01 -17.04 -3.85
C GLU A 260 12.15 -16.54 -5.02
N ASN A 261 10.88 -16.96 -5.09
CA ASN A 261 10.00 -16.69 -6.23
C ASN A 261 9.11 -15.45 -6.06
N GLY A 262 9.11 -14.80 -4.90
CA GLY A 262 8.27 -13.64 -4.62
C GLY A 262 6.79 -14.02 -4.43
N PRO A 263 5.82 -13.15 -4.81
CA PRO A 263 4.41 -13.36 -4.51
C PRO A 263 3.78 -14.44 -5.41
N VAL A 264 3.18 -15.45 -4.78
CA VAL A 264 2.47 -16.56 -5.45
C VAL A 264 1.01 -16.59 -5.01
N ILE A 265 0.09 -16.81 -5.96
CA ILE A 265 -1.34 -16.99 -5.64
C ILE A 265 -1.57 -18.43 -5.20
N VAL A 266 -2.14 -18.59 -4.01
CA VAL A 266 -2.46 -19.92 -3.45
C VAL A 266 -3.94 -20.25 -3.52
N GLU A 267 -4.81 -19.23 -3.52
CA GLU A 267 -6.25 -19.41 -3.59
C GLU A 267 -6.93 -18.17 -4.17
N MET A 268 -8.00 -18.39 -4.95
CA MET A 268 -8.95 -17.36 -5.36
C MET A 268 -10.32 -17.70 -4.79
N ASN A 269 -10.93 -16.73 -4.14
CA ASN A 269 -12.20 -16.89 -3.44
C ASN A 269 -13.26 -15.99 -4.09
N ALA A 270 -14.31 -16.59 -4.66
CA ALA A 270 -15.47 -15.86 -5.20
C ALA A 270 -16.37 -15.27 -4.10
N ARG A 271 -16.27 -15.80 -2.87
CA ARG A 271 -17.12 -15.43 -1.73
C ARG A 271 -16.29 -15.01 -0.51
N PRO A 272 -15.36 -14.04 -0.64
CA PRO A 272 -14.37 -13.74 0.40
C PRO A 272 -15.03 -13.20 1.68
N GLY A 273 -14.52 -13.64 2.83
CA GLY A 273 -14.97 -13.17 4.15
C GLY A 273 -14.81 -11.67 4.35
N LEU A 274 -15.64 -11.09 5.23
CA LEU A 274 -15.74 -9.64 5.43
C LEU A 274 -15.01 -9.12 6.67
N SER A 275 -14.33 -9.99 7.43
CA SER A 275 -13.50 -9.62 8.59
C SER A 275 -12.33 -8.69 8.24
N ILE A 276 -11.94 -8.64 6.96
CA ILE A 276 -10.97 -7.67 6.44
C ILE A 276 -11.36 -6.21 6.74
N GLN A 277 -12.66 -5.91 6.82
CA GLN A 277 -13.15 -4.58 7.20
C GLN A 277 -12.79 -4.23 8.65
N LEU A 278 -12.81 -5.24 9.54
CA LEU A 278 -12.43 -5.06 10.94
C LEU A 278 -10.93 -4.82 11.06
N ALA A 279 -10.11 -5.57 10.32
CA ALA A 279 -8.66 -5.42 10.31
C ALA A 279 -8.19 -4.05 9.78
N ASN A 280 -8.96 -3.40 8.90
CA ASN A 280 -8.66 -2.07 8.37
C ASN A 280 -9.40 -0.93 9.11
N GLU A 281 -10.20 -1.25 10.13
CA GLU A 281 -11.13 -0.30 10.79
C GLU A 281 -11.99 0.55 9.83
N ASP A 282 -12.25 0.05 8.62
CA ASP A 282 -12.99 0.75 7.58
C ASP A 282 -13.88 -0.18 6.76
N GLY A 283 -14.94 0.40 6.20
CA GLY A 283 -15.96 -0.33 5.48
C GLY A 283 -15.66 -0.53 3.99
N MET A 284 -16.03 -1.68 3.46
CA MET A 284 -15.82 -2.05 2.05
C MET A 284 -16.91 -1.46 1.12
N ARG A 285 -18.10 -1.10 1.64
CA ARG A 285 -19.24 -0.67 0.80
C ARG A 285 -18.91 0.57 -0.02
N TRP A 286 -18.30 1.58 0.61
CA TRP A 286 -18.00 2.83 -0.09
C TRP A 286 -16.90 2.63 -1.14
N ARG A 287 -15.92 1.76 -0.85
CA ARG A 287 -14.83 1.40 -1.78
C ARG A 287 -15.38 0.71 -3.03
N LEU A 288 -16.26 -0.26 -2.83
CA LEU A 288 -16.96 -0.95 -3.91
C LEU A 288 -17.84 0.00 -4.74
N LYS A 289 -18.60 0.90 -4.10
CA LYS A 289 -19.40 1.91 -4.81
C LYS A 289 -18.54 2.82 -5.66
N LYS A 290 -17.39 3.29 -5.16
CA LYS A 290 -16.44 4.09 -5.96
C LYS A 290 -15.90 3.28 -7.14
N ALA A 291 -15.46 2.04 -6.88
CA ALA A 291 -14.85 1.19 -7.90
C ALA A 291 -15.83 0.72 -9.00
N ALA A 292 -17.13 0.61 -8.70
CA ALA A 292 -18.15 0.15 -9.65
C ALA A 292 -18.22 0.97 -10.95
N PHE A 293 -17.91 2.26 -10.90
CA PHE A 293 -18.00 3.17 -12.04
C PHE A 293 -16.68 3.40 -12.76
N LEU A 294 -15.58 2.80 -12.29
CA LEU A 294 -14.26 3.02 -12.85
C LEU A 294 -14.05 2.18 -14.12
N LYS A 295 -13.45 2.79 -15.15
CA LYS A 295 -13.01 2.08 -16.35
C LYS A 295 -11.49 1.86 -16.29
N VAL A 296 -11.10 0.62 -16.00
CA VAL A 296 -9.70 0.23 -15.83
C VAL A 296 -9.28 -0.72 -16.94
N LYS A 297 -8.47 -0.20 -17.86
CA LYS A 297 -7.96 -0.96 -19.02
C LYS A 297 -6.65 -1.70 -18.68
N THR A 298 -5.73 -1.05 -17.98
CA THR A 298 -4.40 -1.60 -17.66
C THR A 298 -4.24 -1.85 -16.16
N ALA A 299 -3.30 -2.74 -15.79
CA ALA A 299 -3.02 -3.04 -14.39
C ALA A 299 -2.43 -1.82 -13.67
N GLU A 300 -1.55 -1.06 -14.32
CA GLU A 300 -0.93 0.15 -13.77
C GLU A 300 -1.97 1.19 -13.39
N LYS A 301 -3.01 1.37 -14.23
CA LYS A 301 -4.12 2.28 -13.92
C LYS A 301 -4.91 1.78 -12.71
N GLY A 302 -5.18 0.47 -12.63
CA GLY A 302 -5.89 -0.14 -11.50
C GLY A 302 -5.13 0.02 -10.19
N ILE A 303 -3.80 -0.20 -10.21
CA ILE A 303 -2.91 0.01 -9.06
C ILE A 303 -2.93 1.47 -8.64
N ARG A 304 -2.77 2.41 -9.58
CA ARG A 304 -2.79 3.84 -9.26
C ARG A 304 -4.10 4.25 -8.58
N LEU A 305 -5.24 3.86 -9.17
CA LEU A 305 -6.56 4.14 -8.60
C LEU A 305 -6.74 3.51 -7.22
N ALA A 306 -6.24 2.30 -7.01
CA ALA A 306 -6.27 1.64 -5.70
C ALA A 306 -5.52 2.47 -4.64
N LYS A 307 -4.30 2.90 -4.96
CA LYS A 307 -3.48 3.69 -4.05
C LYS A 307 -4.07 5.05 -3.75
N ASP A 308 -4.52 5.75 -4.79
CA ASP A 308 -5.01 7.13 -4.66
C ASP A 308 -6.39 7.20 -3.98
N LEU A 309 -7.26 6.20 -4.19
CA LEU A 309 -8.63 6.22 -3.67
C LEU A 309 -8.80 5.50 -2.33
N PHE A 310 -7.95 4.51 -2.04
CA PHE A 310 -8.13 3.54 -0.97
C PHE A 310 -6.91 3.35 -0.06
N GLY A 311 -5.90 4.22 -0.19
CA GLY A 311 -4.75 4.31 0.73
C GLY A 311 -4.62 5.72 1.30
N GLY A 312 -3.57 5.96 2.08
CA GLY A 312 -3.31 7.23 2.77
C GLY A 312 -3.70 7.22 4.24
N GLU A 313 -4.19 6.10 4.78
CA GLU A 313 -4.62 5.95 6.18
C GLU A 313 -3.48 6.31 7.14
N ILE A 314 -2.25 5.90 6.81
CA ILE A 314 -1.05 6.21 7.59
C ILE A 314 -0.75 7.72 7.57
N ASP A 315 -0.90 8.38 6.42
CA ASP A 315 -0.65 9.83 6.31
C ASP A 315 -1.73 10.62 7.05
N GLU A 316 -2.98 10.20 6.95
CA GLU A 316 -4.12 10.77 7.68
C GLU A 316 -3.95 10.61 9.19
N GLU A 317 -3.51 9.43 9.66
CA GLU A 317 -3.27 9.17 11.08
C GLU A 317 -2.13 10.06 11.60
N ILE A 318 -0.99 10.10 10.91
CA ILE A 318 0.14 10.98 11.25
C ILE A 318 -0.31 12.44 11.29
N ALA A 319 -1.11 12.87 10.32
CA ALA A 319 -1.65 14.23 10.29
C ALA A 319 -2.61 14.50 11.44
N SER A 320 -3.44 13.52 11.84
CA SER A 320 -4.37 13.66 12.97
C SER A 320 -3.65 13.77 14.32
N ILE A 321 -2.55 13.02 14.51
CA ILE A 321 -1.76 13.01 15.75
C ILE A 321 -0.87 14.26 15.85
N SER A 322 -0.19 14.61 14.75
CA SER A 322 0.77 15.73 14.75
C SER A 322 0.13 17.09 14.51
N GLY A 323 -1.10 17.12 13.98
CA GLY A 323 -1.73 18.32 13.44
C GLY A 323 -1.08 18.84 12.15
N LYS A 324 -0.14 18.09 11.55
CA LYS A 324 0.65 18.51 10.39
C LYS A 324 0.40 17.62 9.18
N GLN A 325 0.22 18.23 8.01
CA GLN A 325 0.06 17.47 6.76
C GLN A 325 1.37 16.82 6.31
N VAL A 326 1.31 15.60 5.80
CA VAL A 326 2.48 14.91 5.24
C VAL A 326 2.68 15.31 3.77
N ILE A 327 3.89 15.75 3.43
CA ILE A 327 4.28 16.16 2.07
C ILE A 327 5.56 15.41 1.63
N GLY A 328 5.74 15.26 0.33
CA GLY A 328 6.95 14.69 -0.25
C GLY A 328 8.12 15.67 -0.30
N ILE A 329 9.26 15.21 -0.83
CA ILE A 329 10.43 16.07 -1.10
C ILE A 329 10.26 16.97 -2.33
N TYR A 330 9.24 16.70 -3.15
CA TYR A 330 8.82 17.51 -4.28
C TYR A 330 7.30 17.66 -4.25
N GLU A 331 6.80 18.86 -4.49
CA GLU A 331 5.37 19.15 -4.48
C GLU A 331 4.98 20.09 -5.62
N ASN A 332 3.76 19.92 -6.13
CA ASN A 332 3.12 20.94 -6.95
C ASN A 332 2.45 21.94 -6.00
N ILE A 333 2.87 23.20 -6.06
CA ILE A 333 2.35 24.24 -5.19
C ILE A 333 1.63 25.29 -6.01
N LYS A 334 0.71 25.99 -5.37
CA LYS A 334 0.05 27.17 -5.90
C LYS A 334 0.56 28.40 -5.16
N LEU A 335 1.12 29.34 -5.89
CA LEU A 335 1.55 30.64 -5.38
C LEU A 335 0.52 31.69 -5.76
N ILE A 336 0.20 32.57 -4.84
CA ILE A 336 -0.73 33.69 -5.03
C ILE A 336 0.00 34.95 -4.62
N GLY A 337 0.17 35.85 -5.58
CA GLY A 337 0.88 37.12 -5.42
C GLY A 337 -0.08 38.31 -5.47
N LYS A 338 0.42 39.42 -6.01
CA LYS A 338 -0.32 40.67 -6.14
C LYS A 338 -1.53 40.53 -7.06
N ASP A 339 -2.59 41.28 -6.78
CA ASP A 339 -3.85 41.27 -7.53
C ASP A 339 -4.49 39.88 -7.66
N MET A 340 -4.27 39.01 -6.66
CA MET A 340 -4.72 37.61 -6.68
C MET A 340 -4.19 36.80 -7.87
N LYS A 341 -3.07 37.21 -8.50
CA LYS A 341 -2.44 36.45 -9.58
C LYS A 341 -1.91 35.12 -9.06
N GLU A 342 -2.27 34.04 -9.74
CA GLU A 342 -1.97 32.68 -9.30
C GLU A 342 -0.99 32.00 -10.26
N VAL A 343 0.00 31.29 -9.72
CA VAL A 343 0.96 30.50 -10.49
C VAL A 343 1.09 29.12 -9.87
N LEU A 344 0.90 28.09 -10.70
CA LEU A 344 1.25 26.71 -10.34
C LEU A 344 2.74 26.47 -10.65
N ALA A 345 3.47 25.95 -9.68
CA ALA A 345 4.90 25.71 -9.81
C ALA A 345 5.33 24.39 -9.15
N LYS A 346 6.32 23.73 -9.73
CA LYS A 346 7.01 22.59 -9.09
C LYS A 346 7.98 23.13 -8.05
N ALA A 347 7.86 22.67 -6.82
CA ALA A 347 8.69 23.08 -5.70
C ALA A 347 9.51 21.92 -5.15
N LYS A 348 10.75 22.22 -4.78
CA LYS A 348 11.58 21.35 -3.95
C LYS A 348 11.35 21.69 -2.49
N ILE A 349 10.98 20.69 -1.70
CA ILE A 349 10.89 20.82 -0.24
C ILE A 349 12.28 20.61 0.33
N ASP A 350 12.87 21.65 0.92
CA ASP A 350 14.27 21.63 1.35
C ASP A 350 14.37 22.01 2.83
N THR A 351 14.49 21.01 3.70
CA THR A 351 14.67 21.22 5.14
C THR A 351 16.05 21.78 5.50
N GLY A 352 17.01 21.79 4.57
CA GLY A 352 18.30 22.47 4.75
C GLY A 352 18.22 23.98 4.49
N ALA A 353 17.29 24.42 3.64
CA ALA A 353 17.07 25.83 3.38
C ALA A 353 16.28 26.48 4.53
N ASP A 354 16.76 27.61 5.05
CA ASP A 354 16.04 28.34 6.11
C ASP A 354 14.77 29.02 5.57
N SER A 355 14.90 29.73 4.45
CA SER A 355 13.85 30.51 3.80
C SER A 355 13.46 29.95 2.43
N SER A 356 12.25 30.30 1.98
CA SER A 356 11.74 29.94 0.65
C SER A 356 12.30 30.88 -0.42
N SER A 357 12.40 30.39 -1.65
CA SER A 357 12.86 31.17 -2.79
C SER A 357 12.06 30.86 -4.05
N ILE A 358 11.71 31.88 -4.83
CA ILE A 358 10.99 31.78 -6.10
C ILE A 358 11.84 32.34 -7.24
N ASP A 359 11.72 31.72 -8.41
CA ASP A 359 12.35 32.18 -9.64
C ASP A 359 11.77 33.53 -10.11
N ILE A 360 12.60 34.33 -10.79
CA ILE A 360 12.21 35.63 -11.35
C ILE A 360 11.01 35.51 -12.29
N ALA A 361 10.96 34.48 -13.15
CA ALA A 361 9.85 34.32 -14.09
C ALA A 361 8.54 33.98 -13.36
N VAL A 362 8.62 33.23 -12.26
CA VAL A 362 7.47 32.95 -11.39
C VAL A 362 7.02 34.22 -10.68
N ALA A 363 7.94 34.97 -10.09
CA ALA A 363 7.65 36.22 -9.40
C ALA A 363 7.03 37.29 -10.32
N THR A 364 7.51 37.38 -11.57
CA THR A 364 6.95 38.29 -12.58
C THR A 364 5.48 37.96 -12.87
N LYS A 365 5.14 36.67 -13.03
CA LYS A 365 3.76 36.21 -13.23
C LYS A 365 2.87 36.45 -12.00
N LEU A 366 3.45 36.46 -10.81
CA LEU A 366 2.77 36.80 -9.55
C LEU A 366 2.55 38.30 -9.34
N GLY A 367 2.92 39.15 -10.32
CA GLY A 367 2.68 40.59 -10.28
C GLY A 367 3.82 41.43 -9.71
N PHE A 368 4.99 40.84 -9.45
CA PHE A 368 6.16 41.57 -8.94
C PHE A 368 7.06 42.16 -10.04
N GLY A 369 6.57 42.28 -11.27
CA GLY A 369 7.36 42.73 -12.43
C GLY A 369 8.01 44.09 -12.24
N ASP A 370 7.26 45.10 -11.78
CA ASP A 370 7.79 46.46 -11.57
C ASP A 370 8.91 46.49 -10.54
N LEU A 371 8.71 45.78 -9.42
CA LEU A 371 9.72 45.62 -8.37
C LEU A 371 10.99 44.94 -8.92
N ILE A 372 10.84 43.87 -9.69
CA ILE A 372 11.96 43.14 -10.30
C ILE A 372 12.72 44.04 -11.29
N ASN A 373 12.02 44.81 -12.12
CA ASN A 373 12.63 45.70 -13.11
C ASN A 373 13.42 46.83 -12.46
N GLU A 374 12.86 47.47 -11.42
CA GLU A 374 13.59 48.47 -10.64
C GLU A 374 14.81 47.86 -9.95
N TRP A 375 14.68 46.61 -9.46
CA TRP A 375 15.76 45.92 -8.78
C TRP A 375 16.91 45.52 -9.72
N ALA A 376 16.58 45.11 -10.95
CA ALA A 376 17.57 44.75 -11.96
C ALA A 376 18.43 45.94 -12.42
N ALA A 377 17.94 47.18 -12.25
CA ALA A 377 18.68 48.39 -12.58
C ALA A 377 19.79 48.74 -11.56
N ILE A 378 19.76 48.13 -10.37
CA ILE A 378 20.74 48.38 -9.31
C ILE A 378 22.01 47.56 -9.59
N LYS A 379 23.08 48.23 -10.02
CA LYS A 379 24.40 47.60 -10.18
C LYS A 379 25.10 47.52 -8.82
N ILE A 380 25.46 46.31 -8.42
CA ILE A 380 26.13 46.03 -7.15
C ILE A 380 27.56 45.59 -7.45
N ASP A 381 28.53 46.24 -6.81
CA ASP A 381 29.92 45.79 -6.86
C ASP A 381 30.06 44.46 -6.09
N GLN A 382 30.64 43.45 -6.74
CA GLN A 382 30.85 42.13 -6.16
C GLN A 382 31.98 42.13 -5.11
N ASN A 383 32.81 43.18 -5.06
CA ASN A 383 33.94 43.33 -4.14
C ASN A 383 33.66 44.28 -2.97
N ILE A 384 32.41 44.65 -2.73
CA ILE A 384 32.03 45.58 -1.65
C ILE A 384 32.44 45.03 -0.27
N SER A 385 32.99 45.91 0.58
CA SER A 385 33.32 45.57 1.96
C SER A 385 32.05 45.30 2.79
N ARG A 386 32.18 44.60 3.93
CA ARG A 386 31.02 44.31 4.80
C ARG A 386 30.39 45.58 5.36
N ASP A 387 31.19 46.60 5.68
CA ASP A 387 30.71 47.85 6.27
C ASP A 387 30.02 48.73 5.22
N ASP A 388 30.56 48.77 4.00
CA ASP A 388 29.92 49.49 2.88
C ASP A 388 28.63 48.81 2.44
N TRP A 389 28.57 47.47 2.54
CA TRP A 389 27.32 46.73 2.38
C TRP A 389 26.27 47.17 3.42
N LEU A 390 26.61 47.20 4.70
CA LEU A 390 25.63 47.55 5.75
C LEU A 390 25.06 48.96 5.58
N LYS A 391 25.88 49.91 5.11
CA LYS A 391 25.42 51.27 4.76
C LYS A 391 24.49 51.25 3.55
N MET A 392 24.89 50.59 2.47
CA MET A 392 24.06 50.48 1.26
C MET A 392 22.74 49.74 1.53
N GLU A 393 22.76 48.71 2.38
CA GLU A 393 21.57 47.99 2.83
C GLU A 393 20.59 48.94 3.53
N ALA A 394 21.08 49.76 4.47
CA ALA A 394 20.25 50.72 5.19
C ALA A 394 19.64 51.76 4.24
N GLU A 395 20.40 52.28 3.28
CA GLU A 395 19.94 53.22 2.26
C GLU A 395 18.88 52.60 1.35
N LEU A 396 19.12 51.38 0.85
CA LEU A 396 18.16 50.66 0.01
C LEU A 396 16.89 50.33 0.79
N LYS A 397 17.00 49.92 2.05
CA LYS A 397 15.85 49.68 2.93
C LYS A 397 15.02 50.95 3.10
N ALA A 398 15.65 52.07 3.44
CA ALA A 398 14.96 53.35 3.59
C ALA A 398 14.24 53.80 2.31
N LYS A 399 14.86 53.58 1.15
CA LYS A 399 14.32 54.00 -0.15
C LYS A 399 13.18 53.13 -0.67
N TYR A 400 13.27 51.81 -0.49
CA TYR A 400 12.40 50.86 -1.20
C TYR A 400 11.34 50.19 -0.32
N LEU A 401 11.58 49.98 0.98
CA LEU A 401 10.59 49.30 1.85
C LEU A 401 9.25 50.05 1.92
N ASN A 402 9.29 51.39 1.94
CA ASN A 402 8.07 52.21 1.98
C ASN A 402 7.44 52.42 0.60
N LYS A 403 8.14 52.07 -0.48
CA LYS A 403 7.68 52.26 -1.86
C LYS A 403 6.84 51.07 -2.36
N PHE A 404 7.13 49.87 -1.87
CA PHE A 404 6.46 48.64 -2.28
C PHE A 404 5.89 47.92 -1.06
N GLU A 405 4.56 47.90 -0.93
CA GLU A 405 3.86 47.26 0.20
C GLU A 405 4.22 45.78 0.40
N ASP A 406 4.47 45.06 -0.70
CA ASP A 406 4.78 43.64 -0.69
C ASP A 406 6.25 43.32 -0.40
N LEU A 407 7.14 44.33 -0.40
CA LEU A 407 8.56 44.17 -0.12
C LEU A 407 8.78 44.13 1.40
N VAL A 408 9.13 42.97 1.91
CA VAL A 408 9.28 42.74 3.36
C VAL A 408 10.70 42.99 3.83
N ASN A 409 11.69 42.60 3.03
CA ASN A 409 13.10 42.77 3.37
C ASN A 409 13.97 42.74 2.11
N LEU A 410 15.22 43.14 2.26
CA LEU A 410 16.30 42.94 1.29
C LEU A 410 17.58 42.58 2.03
N ASP A 411 18.22 41.48 1.63
CA ASP A 411 19.49 41.05 2.25
C ASP A 411 20.54 40.75 1.18
N TYR A 412 21.79 41.05 1.49
CA TYR A 412 22.94 40.54 0.75
C TYR A 412 23.23 39.11 1.16
N VAL A 413 23.28 38.26 0.15
CA VAL A 413 23.59 36.85 0.30
C VAL A 413 24.86 36.56 -0.48
N ARG A 414 25.93 36.24 0.26
CA ARG A 414 27.17 35.70 -0.31
C ARG A 414 27.06 34.18 -0.36
N SER A 415 27.16 33.61 -1.56
CA SER A 415 27.08 32.17 -1.80
C SER A 415 28.30 31.68 -2.57
N SER A 416 28.41 30.37 -2.77
CA SER A 416 29.45 29.76 -3.62
C SER A 416 29.40 30.23 -5.09
N HIS A 417 28.31 30.86 -5.52
CA HIS A 417 28.11 31.38 -6.88
C HIS A 417 28.33 32.91 -6.98
N GLY A 418 28.82 33.54 -5.90
CA GLY A 418 29.05 34.97 -5.84
C GLY A 418 28.13 35.71 -4.85
N ALA A 419 28.23 37.03 -4.91
CA ALA A 419 27.48 37.98 -4.10
C ALA A 419 26.21 38.43 -4.81
N SER A 420 25.07 38.41 -4.13
CA SER A 420 23.79 38.87 -4.69
C SER A 420 22.95 39.53 -3.61
N ILE A 421 22.16 40.55 -3.97
CA ILE A 421 21.11 41.04 -3.08
C ILE A 421 19.80 40.32 -3.44
N ARG A 422 19.12 39.82 -2.41
CA ARG A 422 17.82 39.17 -2.55
C ARG A 422 16.76 40.03 -1.92
N ILE A 423 15.74 40.35 -2.70
CA ILE A 423 14.48 40.92 -2.20
C ILE A 423 13.59 39.81 -1.68
N TYR A 424 12.88 40.10 -0.61
CA TYR A 424 11.94 39.22 0.04
C TYR A 424 10.55 39.80 -0.09
N VAL A 425 9.66 39.03 -0.73
CA VAL A 425 8.27 39.43 -0.93
C VAL A 425 7.34 38.58 -0.09
N ARG A 426 6.25 39.18 0.37
CA ARG A 426 5.14 38.46 0.98
C ARG A 426 4.31 37.81 -0.13
N ILE A 427 4.09 36.51 0.00
CA ILE A 427 3.23 35.75 -0.91
C ILE A 427 2.36 34.80 -0.13
N THR A 428 1.21 34.44 -0.70
CA THR A 428 0.44 33.32 -0.20
C THR A 428 0.84 32.05 -0.94
N MET A 429 1.17 31.00 -0.19
CA MET A 429 1.51 29.69 -0.71
C MET A 429 0.43 28.69 -0.30
N GLN A 430 0.01 27.86 -1.25
CA GLN A 430 -0.85 26.72 -1.00
C GLN A 430 -0.11 25.44 -1.39
N ILE A 431 0.03 24.55 -0.41
CA ILE A 431 0.57 23.19 -0.57
C ILE A 431 -0.55 22.25 -0.18
N GLN A 432 -0.98 21.38 -1.10
CA GLN A 432 -2.19 20.57 -0.95
C GLN A 432 -3.39 21.45 -0.53
N GLU A 433 -4.04 21.13 0.60
CA GLU A 433 -5.20 21.88 1.12
C GLU A 433 -4.79 23.04 2.05
N THR A 434 -3.51 23.15 2.42
CA THR A 434 -3.05 24.17 3.38
C THR A 434 -2.60 25.43 2.66
N LYS A 435 -3.36 26.51 2.82
CA LYS A 435 -3.05 27.86 2.34
C LYS A 435 -2.50 28.72 3.49
N PHE A 436 -1.36 29.37 3.29
CA PHE A 436 -0.70 30.18 4.32
C PHE A 436 0.15 31.29 3.70
N GLU A 437 0.30 32.39 4.41
CA GLU A 437 1.25 33.43 4.04
C GLU A 437 2.68 33.03 4.37
N THR A 438 3.61 33.42 3.50
CA THR A 438 5.02 33.21 3.71
C THR A 438 5.86 34.29 3.03
N ILE A 439 7.12 34.37 3.41
CA ILE A 439 8.08 35.30 2.83
C ILE A 439 9.01 34.48 1.93
N ALA A 440 9.13 34.88 0.68
CA ALA A 440 10.00 34.23 -0.30
C ALA A 440 11.01 35.22 -0.88
N SER A 441 12.25 34.79 -1.00
CA SER A 441 13.26 35.54 -1.76
C SER A 441 13.04 35.38 -3.25
N ILE A 442 13.21 36.45 -4.02
CA ILE A 442 13.27 36.40 -5.48
C ILE A 442 14.74 36.25 -5.89
N TYR A 443 15.03 35.26 -6.72
CA TYR A 443 16.38 34.97 -7.20
C TYR A 443 16.33 34.34 -8.60
N ASP A 444 17.33 34.58 -9.44
CA ASP A 444 17.42 33.92 -10.75
C ASP A 444 17.73 32.43 -10.56
N ARG A 445 16.74 31.58 -10.84
CA ARG A 445 16.83 30.13 -10.72
C ARG A 445 16.62 29.48 -12.08
N SER A 446 16.75 30.21 -13.18
CA SER A 446 16.55 29.73 -14.56
C SER A 446 17.40 28.51 -14.92
N LYS A 447 18.58 28.38 -14.30
CA LYS A 447 19.52 27.25 -14.49
C LYS A 447 19.24 26.05 -13.57
N LEU A 448 18.27 26.17 -12.65
CA LEU A 448 17.96 25.13 -11.66
C LEU A 448 16.72 24.33 -12.07
N THR A 449 16.68 23.06 -11.68
CA THR A 449 15.58 22.13 -12.02
C THR A 449 14.21 22.55 -11.46
N TYR A 450 14.20 23.25 -10.32
CA TYR A 450 12.97 23.65 -9.63
C TYR A 450 12.89 25.17 -9.50
N PRO A 451 11.82 25.79 -10.02
CA PRO A 451 11.64 27.24 -9.94
C PRO A 451 11.31 27.72 -8.52
N VAL A 452 10.96 26.81 -7.59
CA VAL A 452 10.66 27.15 -6.20
C VAL A 452 11.39 26.23 -5.22
N ILE A 453 11.93 26.79 -4.15
CA ILE A 453 12.33 26.09 -2.93
C ILE A 453 11.38 26.50 -1.81
N VAL A 454 10.87 25.51 -1.07
CA VAL A 454 10.15 25.73 0.19
C VAL A 454 11.09 25.40 1.34
N GLY A 455 11.51 26.43 2.08
CA GLY A 455 12.44 26.31 3.22
C GLY A 455 11.74 26.11 4.56
N ARG A 456 12.50 25.79 5.61
CA ARG A 456 12.01 25.43 6.95
C ARG A 456 10.96 26.38 7.52
N LYS A 457 11.12 27.70 7.35
CA LYS A 457 10.16 28.70 7.85
C LYS A 457 8.75 28.53 7.26
N SER A 458 8.65 28.02 6.04
CA SER A 458 7.37 27.73 5.36
C SER A 458 6.86 26.32 5.65
N LEU A 459 7.68 25.44 6.24
CA LEU A 459 7.38 24.02 6.45
C LEU A 459 6.85 23.66 7.85
N THR A 460 6.67 24.64 8.73
CA THR A 460 6.31 24.42 10.14
C THR A 460 5.02 23.61 10.34
N ARG A 461 4.11 23.66 9.35
CA ARG A 461 2.79 23.01 9.31
C ARG A 461 2.81 21.61 8.65
N PHE A 462 3.97 21.12 8.25
CA PHE A 462 4.10 19.91 7.47
C PHE A 462 5.11 18.92 8.07
N LEU A 463 4.96 17.64 7.74
CA LEU A 463 5.94 16.59 7.94
C LEU A 463 6.45 16.13 6.57
N VAL A 464 7.77 16.09 6.40
CA VAL A 464 8.38 15.73 5.12
C VAL A 464 8.67 14.23 5.11
N ASP A 465 8.06 13.49 4.18
CA ASP A 465 8.29 12.05 3.96
C ASP A 465 9.10 11.85 2.66
N PRO A 466 10.42 11.56 2.76
CA PRO A 466 11.27 11.34 1.58
C PRO A 466 10.87 10.14 0.72
N SER A 467 10.05 9.22 1.24
CA SER A 467 9.54 8.09 0.47
C SER A 467 8.46 8.51 -0.54
N GLN A 468 7.81 9.66 -0.32
CA GLN A 468 6.86 10.25 -1.25
C GLN A 468 7.60 11.02 -2.35
N ARG A 469 8.05 10.31 -3.37
CA ARG A 469 8.49 10.93 -4.64
C ARG A 469 7.28 11.25 -5.52
N LYS A 470 6.44 12.20 -5.09
CA LYS A 470 5.41 12.74 -5.99
C LYS A 470 6.05 13.79 -6.91
N SER A 471 6.48 13.35 -8.08
CA SER A 471 6.50 14.21 -9.27
C SER A 471 5.57 13.58 -10.29
N GLN A 472 4.27 13.92 -10.23
CA GLN A 472 3.40 13.66 -11.37
C GLN A 472 3.89 14.53 -12.55
N LYS A 473 3.98 13.90 -13.72
CA LYS A 473 4.42 14.51 -14.98
C LYS A 473 3.71 15.83 -15.21
#